data_AF-A0A438F4N9-F1
#
_entry.id   AF-A0A438F4N9-F1
#
_cell.length_a   1.000
_cell.length_b   1.000
_cell.length_c   1.000
_cell.angle_alpha   90.00
_cell.angle_beta   90.00
_cell.angle_gamma   90.00
#
_symmetry.space_group_name_H-M   'P 1'
#
loop_
_entity.id
_entity.type
_entity.pdbx_description
1 polymer ?
#
loop_
_entity_poly.entity_id
_entity_poly.type
_entity_poly.pdbx_seq_one_letter_code
_entity_poly.pdbx_strand_id
1 'polypeptide(L)'
;MVRDELEQLLDDDDDMADLYLSRKLTRASSSSSGSGAPLWLLASPTIGSRISRTSRASAVTTHEENDVEELEMLLEAYFMQIDGTLNKLSTLREYIDDTEDYINIQLDNHRNQLIQLELFLSSGTVCLSIYSLVAAIFGMNIPYTWRNDHGYMFKWVVILSGMACASIFLSIISYARSKGLVGS
;
A
#
# COMPACT_ATOMS: atom_id res chain seq x y z
N MET A 1 2.32 20.05 15.58
CA MET A 1 1.72 19.79 16.91
C MET A 1 2.48 18.71 17.66
N VAL A 2 2.57 17.46 17.19
CA VAL A 2 3.34 16.42 17.91
C VAL A 2 4.85 16.62 17.80
N ARG A 3 5.33 17.24 16.71
CA ARG A 3 6.73 17.63 16.51
C ARG A 3 7.15 18.76 17.44
N ASP A 4 6.35 19.82 17.50
CA ASP A 4 6.64 21.01 18.32
C ASP A 4 6.66 20.69 19.83
N GLU A 5 5.82 19.76 20.30
CA GLU A 5 5.80 19.31 21.70
C GLU A 5 6.97 18.39 22.06
N LEU A 6 7.51 17.62 21.10
CA LEU A 6 8.68 16.78 21.31
C LEU A 6 9.99 17.58 21.25
N GLU A 7 10.01 18.63 20.42
CA GLU A 7 11.10 19.61 20.36
C GLU A 7 11.16 20.46 21.64
N GLN A 8 10.01 20.74 22.26
CA GLN A 8 9.96 21.41 23.56
C GLN A 8 10.42 20.54 24.73
N LEU A 9 10.25 19.22 24.65
CA LEU A 9 10.82 18.25 25.60
C LEU A 9 12.33 18.00 25.39
N LEU A 10 12.85 18.29 24.19
CA LEU A 10 14.26 18.22 23.85
C LEU A 10 15.05 19.40 24.43
N ASP A 11 14.42 20.57 24.54
CA ASP A 11 15.03 21.85 24.95
C ASP A 11 15.07 22.05 26.49
N ASP A 12 14.44 21.16 27.27
CA ASP A 12 14.32 21.26 28.74
C ASP A 12 15.32 20.32 29.45
N ASP A 13 16.59 20.75 29.51
CA ASP A 13 17.73 20.01 30.07
C ASP A 13 17.54 19.51 31.52
N ASP A 14 16.70 20.18 32.31
CA ASP A 14 16.45 19.87 33.73
C ASP A 14 15.75 18.51 33.94
N ASP A 15 14.89 18.07 33.01
CA ASP A 15 14.16 16.80 33.10
C ASP A 15 14.97 15.60 32.55
N MET A 16 15.98 15.86 31.72
CA MET A 16 16.86 14.84 31.12
C MET A 16 17.77 14.19 32.17
N ALA A 17 18.24 14.97 33.14
CA ALA A 17 19.16 14.51 34.20
C ALA A 17 18.51 13.52 35.20
N ASP A 18 17.18 13.53 35.32
CA ASP A 18 16.45 12.73 36.31
C ASP A 18 16.20 11.27 35.87
N LEU A 19 16.49 10.93 34.60
CA LEU A 19 16.36 9.57 34.03
C LEU A 19 17.49 8.60 34.45
N TYR A 20 18.57 9.09 35.06
CA TYR A 20 19.66 8.25 35.60
C TYR A 20 19.32 7.59 36.94
N LEU A 21 18.43 6.58 36.90
CA LEU A 21 17.95 5.83 38.07
C LEU A 21 19.04 5.06 38.83
N SER A 22 20.13 4.64 38.17
CA SER A 22 21.23 3.89 38.80
C SER A 22 22.00 4.70 39.87
N ARG A 23 22.19 6.00 39.66
CA ARG A 23 22.88 6.89 40.62
C ARG A 23 21.98 7.21 41.81
N LYS A 24 20.68 7.42 41.56
CA LYS A 24 19.65 7.69 42.57
C LYS A 24 19.47 6.49 43.52
N LEU A 25 19.51 5.26 43.00
CA LEU A 25 19.47 4.04 43.82
C LEU A 25 20.73 3.85 44.68
N THR A 26 21.91 4.17 44.13
CA THR A 26 23.21 4.06 44.83
C THR A 26 23.38 5.13 45.93
N ARG A 27 22.79 6.32 45.73
CA ARG A 27 22.75 7.39 46.74
C ARG A 27 21.69 7.15 47.82
N ALA A 28 20.56 6.53 47.47
CA ALA A 28 19.54 6.11 48.44
C ALA A 28 20.04 4.98 49.35
N SER A 29 20.81 4.03 48.81
CA SER A 29 21.39 2.91 49.58
C SER A 29 22.58 3.30 50.47
N SER A 30 23.21 4.46 50.24
CA SER A 30 24.31 4.97 51.09
C SER A 30 23.85 5.90 52.22
N SER A 31 22.55 6.18 52.34
CA SER A 31 21.99 7.05 53.39
C SER A 31 21.23 6.32 54.51
N SER A 32 21.25 4.98 54.53
CA SER A 32 20.65 4.19 55.60
C SER A 32 21.67 3.33 56.33
N SER A 33 21.90 3.73 57.58
CA SER A 33 22.34 2.91 58.72
C SER A 33 23.83 2.69 58.93
N GLY A 34 24.32 3.27 60.02
CA GLY A 34 25.63 2.99 60.57
C GLY A 34 25.74 1.65 61.31
N SER A 35 27.00 1.35 61.63
CA SER A 35 27.54 0.37 62.58
C SER A 35 27.51 -1.11 62.19
N GLY A 36 28.69 -1.63 61.86
CA GLY A 36 29.03 -3.06 61.94
C GLY A 36 30.07 -3.51 60.91
N ALA A 37 31.35 -3.55 61.29
CA ALA A 37 32.39 -4.27 60.52
C ALA A 37 32.18 -5.80 60.64
N PRO A 38 32.62 -6.61 59.66
CA PRO A 38 33.99 -7.12 59.73
C PRO A 38 34.74 -7.28 58.39
N LEU A 39 36.04 -6.99 58.48
CA LEU A 39 37.21 -7.75 57.98
C LEU A 39 37.06 -8.68 56.76
N TRP A 40 37.76 -8.32 55.67
CA TRP A 40 38.59 -9.12 54.72
C TRP A 40 38.60 -8.32 53.40
N LEU A 41 39.67 -7.66 52.97
CA LEU A 41 40.93 -8.25 52.52
C LEU A 41 42.10 -7.24 52.59
N LEU A 42 43.22 -7.72 53.16
CA LEU A 42 44.62 -7.40 52.86
C LEU A 42 44.85 -7.07 51.35
N ALA A 43 45.86 -6.33 50.88
CA ALA A 43 46.99 -5.63 51.46
C ALA A 43 47.75 -4.92 50.31
N SER A 44 48.28 -3.71 50.53
CA SER A 44 49.72 -3.39 50.38
C SER A 44 49.99 -1.87 50.39
N PRO A 45 51.19 -1.44 50.81
CA PRO A 45 51.45 -0.12 51.40
C PRO A 45 52.15 0.84 50.44
N THR A 46 52.15 2.14 50.77
CA THR A 46 53.28 3.12 50.73
C THR A 46 52.66 4.51 50.99
N ILE A 47 52.66 5.01 52.23
CA ILE A 47 53.60 6.05 52.74
C ILE A 47 53.75 7.23 51.77
N GLY A 48 53.21 8.41 52.11
CA GLY A 48 53.78 9.67 51.61
C GLY A 48 52.84 10.83 51.34
N SER A 49 52.80 11.75 52.30
CA SER A 49 52.66 13.20 52.13
C SER A 49 51.29 13.88 52.25
N ARG A 50 51.37 14.95 53.05
CA ARG A 50 50.41 15.98 53.43
C ARG A 50 49.80 16.74 52.26
N ILE A 51 48.49 16.93 52.35
CA ILE A 51 47.71 18.17 52.19
C ILE A 51 48.20 19.14 51.12
N SER A 52 47.41 19.26 50.05
CA SER A 52 47.16 20.55 49.39
C SER A 52 45.67 20.66 49.09
N ARG A 53 45.02 21.47 49.94
CA ARG A 53 43.65 21.93 49.77
C ARG A 53 43.70 23.09 48.78
N THR A 54 43.36 22.83 47.52
CA THR A 54 43.05 23.87 46.54
C THR A 54 41.86 23.42 45.72
N SER A 55 40.83 24.27 45.70
CA SER A 55 39.79 24.34 44.67
C SER A 55 38.82 23.15 44.58
N ARG A 56 37.85 23.15 45.51
CA ARG A 56 36.52 22.57 45.27
C ARG A 56 35.66 23.62 44.58
N ALA A 57 35.55 23.52 43.27
CA ALA A 57 34.41 23.90 42.43
C ALA A 57 34.86 23.65 40.98
N SER A 58 34.00 23.10 40.14
CA SER A 58 34.25 22.83 38.72
C SER A 58 35.03 21.54 38.41
N ALA A 59 34.49 20.39 38.81
CA ALA A 59 34.79 19.10 38.17
C ALA A 59 33.60 18.12 38.21
N VAL A 60 32.46 18.54 38.77
CA VAL A 60 31.25 17.71 38.89
C VAL A 60 30.22 18.06 37.82
N THR A 61 30.28 19.27 37.23
CA THR A 61 29.39 19.68 36.13
C THR A 61 29.78 19.05 34.79
N THR A 62 31.07 18.84 34.53
CA THR A 62 31.58 18.32 33.25
C THR A 62 31.26 16.84 32.99
N HIS A 63 30.93 16.06 34.01
CA HIS A 63 30.56 14.65 33.83
C HIS A 63 29.06 14.50 33.55
N GLU A 64 28.22 15.36 34.13
CA GLU A 64 26.76 15.34 33.91
C GLU A 64 26.42 15.90 32.51
N GLU A 65 27.09 16.99 32.07
CA GLU A 65 26.91 17.54 30.71
C GLU A 65 27.29 16.53 29.61
N ASN A 66 28.38 15.78 29.82
CA ASN A 66 28.88 14.81 28.84
C ASN A 66 28.02 13.54 28.77
N ASP A 67 27.28 13.22 29.83
CA ASP A 67 26.28 12.14 29.87
C ASP A 67 24.97 12.56 29.16
N VAL A 68 24.57 13.84 29.25
CA VAL A 68 23.40 14.42 28.55
C VAL A 68 23.64 14.53 27.04
N GLU A 69 24.83 14.97 26.63
CA GLU A 69 25.19 15.11 25.21
C GLU A 69 25.25 13.75 24.48
N GLU A 70 25.60 12.67 25.18
CA GLU A 70 25.53 11.31 24.62
C GLU A 70 24.07 10.84 24.41
N LEU A 71 23.15 11.20 25.31
CA LEU A 71 21.73 10.91 25.17
C LEU A 71 21.10 11.71 24.02
N GLU A 72 21.46 12.99 23.88
CA GLU A 72 21.01 13.86 22.80
C GLU A 72 21.42 13.30 21.43
N MET A 73 22.69 12.90 21.26
CA MET A 73 23.16 12.27 20.02
C MET A 73 22.40 10.98 19.67
N LEU A 74 22.05 10.16 20.68
CA LEU A 74 21.32 8.91 20.46
C LEU A 74 19.86 9.16 20.10
N LEU A 75 19.25 10.15 20.75
CA LEU A 75 17.87 10.55 20.52
C LEU A 75 17.72 11.23 19.14
N GLU A 76 18.67 12.08 18.75
CA GLU A 76 18.78 12.67 17.40
C GLU A 76 18.89 11.57 16.32
N ALA A 77 19.75 10.58 16.56
CA ALA A 77 19.90 9.43 15.65
C ALA A 77 18.59 8.61 15.55
N TYR A 78 17.87 8.43 16.66
CA TYR A 78 16.56 7.77 16.66
C TYR A 78 15.50 8.60 15.93
N PHE A 79 15.47 9.92 16.10
CA PHE A 79 14.57 10.80 15.38
C PHE A 79 14.79 10.75 13.87
N MET A 80 16.05 10.84 13.45
CA MET A 80 16.42 10.69 12.04
C MET A 80 16.01 9.33 11.49
N GLN A 81 16.14 8.26 12.29
CA GLN A 81 15.70 6.92 11.90
C GLN A 81 14.17 6.82 11.79
N ILE A 82 13.42 7.40 12.72
CA ILE A 82 11.96 7.43 12.71
C ILE A 82 11.47 8.22 11.50
N ASP A 83 12.03 9.39 11.22
CA ASP A 83 11.68 10.21 10.06
C ASP A 83 12.02 9.53 8.73
N GLY A 84 13.19 8.90 8.64
CA GLY A 84 13.55 8.08 7.50
C GLY A 84 12.58 6.91 7.29
N THR A 85 12.02 6.36 8.37
CA THR A 85 11.04 5.28 8.31
C THR A 85 9.65 5.79 7.92
N LEU A 86 9.21 6.93 8.46
CA LEU A 86 7.95 7.58 8.10
C LEU A 86 7.92 7.97 6.62
N ASN A 87 9.03 8.50 6.08
CA ASN A 87 9.12 8.85 4.67
C ASN A 87 8.97 7.60 3.77
N LYS A 88 9.63 6.49 4.13
CA LYS A 88 9.46 5.20 3.44
C LYS A 88 8.02 4.69 3.54
N LEU A 89 7.36 4.85 4.69
CA LEU A 89 5.98 4.45 4.90
C LEU A 89 5.02 5.28 4.02
N SER A 90 5.29 6.58 3.88
CA SER A 90 4.55 7.48 2.99
C SER A 90 4.68 7.05 1.53
N THR A 91 5.91 6.77 1.07
CA THR A 91 6.15 6.27 -0.30
C THR A 91 5.51 4.91 -0.53
N LEU A 92 5.55 4.01 0.46
CA LEU A 92 4.90 2.70 0.37
C LEU A 92 3.37 2.85 0.28
N ARG A 93 2.79 3.77 1.05
CA ARG A 93 1.37 4.08 0.98
C ARG A 93 0.99 4.56 -0.42
N GLU A 94 1.77 5.49 -0.99
CA GLU A 94 1.57 5.99 -2.36
C GLU A 94 1.68 4.86 -3.39
N TYR A 95 2.67 3.96 -3.24
CA TYR A 95 2.80 2.77 -4.09
C TYR A 95 1.61 1.81 -4.00
N ILE A 96 1.00 1.65 -2.80
CA ILE A 96 -0.21 0.85 -2.61
C ILE A 96 -1.41 1.53 -3.28
N ASP A 97 -1.55 2.84 -3.14
CA ASP A 97 -2.61 3.64 -3.76
C ASP A 97 -2.54 3.55 -5.30
N ASP A 98 -1.33 3.73 -5.87
CA ASP A 98 -1.07 3.53 -7.30
C ASP A 98 -1.45 2.11 -7.77
N THR A 99 -1.18 1.10 -6.93
CA THR A 99 -1.53 -0.29 -7.22
C THR A 99 -3.05 -0.51 -7.14
N GLU A 100 -3.75 0.13 -6.20
CA GLU A 100 -5.21 0.08 -6.08
C GLU A 100 -5.87 0.69 -7.33
N ASP A 101 -5.42 1.86 -7.75
CA ASP A 101 -5.91 2.51 -8.98
C ASP A 101 -5.61 1.66 -10.22
N TYR A 102 -4.43 1.04 -10.30
CA TYR A 102 -4.10 0.12 -11.40
C TYR A 102 -5.03 -1.11 -11.43
N ILE A 103 -5.31 -1.72 -10.27
CA ILE A 103 -6.25 -2.84 -10.16
C ILE A 103 -7.66 -2.40 -10.54
N ASN A 104 -8.08 -1.20 -10.12
CA ASN A 104 -9.41 -0.67 -10.41
C ASN A 104 -9.60 -0.45 -11.93
N ILE A 105 -8.62 0.17 -12.58
CA ILE A 105 -8.62 0.36 -14.05
C ILE A 105 -8.64 -1.00 -14.78
N GLN A 106 -7.85 -1.97 -14.33
CA GLN A 106 -7.85 -3.32 -14.94
C GLN A 106 -9.20 -4.03 -14.76
N LEU A 107 -9.80 -3.94 -13.58
CA LEU A 107 -11.04 -4.63 -13.26
C LEU A 107 -12.21 -4.04 -14.05
N ASP A 108 -12.24 -2.72 -14.24
CA ASP A 108 -13.20 -2.06 -15.12
C ASP A 108 -12.98 -2.41 -16.59
N ASN A 109 -11.73 -2.52 -17.05
CA ASN A 109 -11.44 -3.00 -18.39
C ASN A 109 -11.90 -4.46 -18.60
N HIS A 110 -11.68 -5.35 -17.64
CA HIS A 110 -12.17 -6.73 -17.70
C HIS A 110 -13.69 -6.83 -17.67
N ARG A 111 -14.38 -6.03 -16.84
CA ARG A 111 -15.85 -5.94 -16.84
C ARG A 111 -16.37 -5.43 -18.17
N ASN A 112 -15.75 -4.41 -18.73
CA ASN A 112 -16.12 -3.86 -20.03
C ASN A 112 -15.94 -4.90 -21.16
N GLN A 113 -14.85 -5.67 -21.13
CA GLN A 113 -14.65 -6.80 -22.06
C GLN A 113 -15.72 -7.88 -21.92
N LEU A 114 -16.12 -8.22 -20.68
CA LEU A 114 -17.15 -9.22 -20.42
C LEU A 114 -18.51 -8.77 -20.97
N ILE A 115 -18.91 -7.52 -20.69
CA ILE A 115 -20.16 -6.93 -21.20
C ILE A 115 -20.14 -6.88 -22.74
N GLN A 116 -19.00 -6.53 -23.34
CA GLN A 116 -18.86 -6.51 -24.79
C GLN A 116 -19.02 -7.92 -25.40
N LEU A 117 -18.45 -8.94 -24.78
CA LEU A 117 -18.58 -10.34 -25.21
C LEU A 117 -20.02 -10.84 -25.05
N GLU A 118 -20.67 -10.51 -23.94
CA GLU A 118 -22.07 -10.84 -23.70
C GLU A 118 -23.00 -10.21 -24.75
N LEU A 119 -22.81 -8.93 -25.06
CA LEU A 119 -23.55 -8.24 -26.12
C LEU A 119 -23.30 -8.86 -27.49
N PHE A 120 -22.06 -9.28 -27.78
CA PHE A 120 -21.72 -9.98 -29.03
C PHE A 120 -22.44 -11.32 -29.15
N LEU A 121 -22.40 -12.15 -28.11
CA LEU A 121 -23.09 -13.44 -28.08
C LEU A 121 -24.61 -13.27 -28.18
N SER A 122 -25.18 -12.34 -27.43
CA SER A 122 -26.62 -12.05 -27.43
C SER A 122 -27.12 -11.58 -28.80
N SER A 123 -26.41 -10.67 -29.45
CA SER A 123 -26.76 -10.23 -30.80
C SER A 123 -26.67 -11.38 -31.82
N GLY A 124 -25.68 -12.28 -31.66
CA GLY A 124 -25.50 -13.43 -32.54
C GLY A 124 -26.62 -14.45 -32.41
N THR A 125 -27.08 -14.72 -31.18
CA THR A 125 -28.22 -15.62 -30.95
C THR A 125 -29.53 -15.04 -31.49
N VAL A 126 -29.75 -13.73 -31.34
CA VAL A 126 -30.91 -13.04 -31.95
C VAL A 126 -30.88 -13.18 -33.48
N CYS A 127 -29.75 -12.92 -34.14
CA CYS A 127 -29.62 -13.10 -35.59
C CYS A 127 -29.87 -14.54 -36.04
N LEU A 128 -29.31 -15.52 -35.31
CA LEU A 128 -29.50 -16.94 -35.59
C LEU A 128 -30.96 -17.36 -35.38
N SER A 129 -31.65 -16.81 -34.40
CA SER A 129 -33.07 -17.09 -34.14
C SER A 129 -33.98 -16.62 -35.29
N ILE A 130 -33.72 -15.42 -35.82
CA ILE A 130 -34.46 -14.87 -36.97
C ILE A 130 -34.18 -15.70 -38.23
N TYR A 131 -32.92 -16.04 -38.48
CA TYR A 131 -32.54 -16.91 -39.60
C TYR A 131 -33.19 -18.30 -39.49
N SER A 132 -33.23 -18.87 -38.28
CA SER A 132 -33.84 -20.16 -38.01
C SER A 132 -35.36 -20.14 -38.22
N LEU A 133 -36.03 -19.02 -37.87
CA LEU A 133 -37.45 -18.84 -38.13
C LEU A 133 -37.75 -18.78 -39.63
N VAL A 134 -36.96 -18.04 -40.39
CA VAL A 134 -37.05 -17.99 -41.86
C VAL A 134 -36.84 -19.40 -42.43
N ALA A 135 -35.76 -20.07 -42.04
CA ALA A 135 -35.47 -21.44 -42.49
C ALA A 135 -36.58 -22.43 -42.11
N ALA A 136 -37.21 -22.30 -40.95
CA ALA A 136 -38.30 -23.17 -40.49
C ALA A 136 -39.58 -22.97 -41.31
N ILE A 137 -39.99 -21.72 -41.57
CA ILE A 137 -41.18 -21.40 -42.40
C ILE A 137 -41.01 -21.95 -43.82
N PHE A 138 -39.79 -21.83 -44.36
CA PHE A 138 -39.42 -22.28 -45.70
C PHE A 138 -39.13 -23.78 -45.79
N GLY A 139 -38.71 -24.41 -44.69
CA GLY A 139 -38.46 -25.85 -44.57
C GLY A 139 -39.72 -26.69 -44.31
N MET A 140 -40.83 -26.07 -43.94
CA MET A 140 -42.09 -26.77 -43.68
C MET A 140 -42.69 -27.32 -44.98
N ASN A 141 -43.10 -28.60 -44.95
CA ASN A 141 -43.56 -29.41 -46.08
C ASN A 141 -44.96 -28.98 -46.59
N ILE A 142 -45.08 -27.75 -47.10
CA ILE A 142 -46.29 -27.28 -47.78
C ILE A 142 -46.05 -27.39 -49.29
N PRO A 143 -46.98 -27.99 -50.06
CA PRO A 143 -46.93 -28.00 -51.51
C PRO A 143 -47.20 -26.60 -52.07
N TYR A 144 -46.20 -25.71 -51.99
CA TYR A 144 -46.24 -24.41 -52.66
C TYR A 144 -46.29 -24.60 -54.17
N THR A 145 -47.32 -24.03 -54.81
CA THR A 145 -47.57 -24.08 -56.26
C THR A 145 -46.44 -23.44 -57.10
N TRP A 146 -45.53 -22.71 -56.46
CA TRP A 146 -44.36 -22.04 -57.04
C TRP A 146 -43.12 -22.94 -57.19
N ARG A 147 -43.16 -24.18 -56.66
CA ARG A 147 -42.03 -25.12 -56.71
C ARG A 147 -41.73 -25.67 -58.10
N ASN A 148 -42.73 -25.68 -59.01
CA ASN A 148 -42.61 -26.34 -60.30
C ASN A 148 -41.80 -25.54 -61.35
N ASP A 149 -41.59 -24.23 -61.18
CA ASP A 149 -40.89 -23.38 -62.17
C ASP A 149 -39.73 -22.55 -61.59
N HIS A 150 -39.66 -22.35 -60.26
CA HIS A 150 -38.72 -21.40 -59.63
C HIS A 150 -37.94 -21.95 -58.43
N GLY A 151 -37.33 -23.13 -58.56
CA GLY A 151 -36.47 -23.73 -57.51
C GLY A 151 -35.25 -22.86 -57.10
N TYR A 152 -34.82 -21.94 -57.96
CA TYR A 152 -33.74 -21.00 -57.67
C TYR A 152 -34.16 -19.85 -56.75
N MET A 153 -35.41 -19.38 -56.84
CA MET A 153 -35.91 -18.26 -56.01
C MET A 153 -35.86 -18.60 -54.52
N PHE A 154 -36.17 -19.83 -54.15
CA PHE A 154 -36.06 -20.32 -52.77
C PHE A 154 -34.62 -20.21 -52.24
N LYS A 155 -33.64 -20.70 -53.01
CA LYS A 155 -32.23 -20.64 -52.63
C LYS A 155 -31.75 -19.20 -52.53
N TRP A 156 -32.12 -18.34 -53.49
CA TRP A 156 -31.77 -16.92 -53.48
C TRP A 156 -32.37 -16.19 -52.28
N VAL A 157 -33.63 -16.45 -51.92
CA VAL A 157 -34.29 -15.82 -50.75
C VAL A 157 -33.62 -16.23 -49.44
N VAL A 158 -33.27 -17.52 -49.28
CA VAL A 158 -32.56 -17.99 -48.08
C VAL A 158 -31.15 -17.40 -48.00
N ILE A 159 -30.40 -17.36 -49.11
CA ILE A 159 -29.06 -16.78 -49.15
C ILE A 159 -29.09 -15.26 -48.90
N LEU A 160 -30.03 -14.53 -49.54
CA LEU A 160 -30.16 -13.09 -49.38
C LEU A 160 -30.60 -12.70 -47.98
N SER A 161 -31.55 -13.43 -47.38
CA SER A 161 -31.99 -13.18 -46.00
C SER A 161 -30.90 -13.49 -44.97
N GLY A 162 -30.14 -14.57 -45.15
CA GLY A 162 -28.98 -14.89 -44.32
C GLY A 162 -27.88 -13.84 -44.45
N MET A 163 -27.58 -13.41 -45.68
CA MET A 163 -26.59 -12.36 -45.96
C MET A 163 -27.00 -11.00 -45.38
N ALA A 164 -28.28 -10.62 -45.50
CA ALA A 164 -28.80 -9.39 -44.91
C ALA A 164 -28.73 -9.42 -43.38
N CYS A 165 -29.11 -10.55 -42.76
CA CYS A 165 -29.02 -10.74 -41.31
C CYS A 165 -27.56 -10.67 -40.82
N ALA A 166 -26.65 -11.36 -41.50
CA ALA A 166 -25.22 -11.32 -41.19
C ALA A 166 -24.61 -9.93 -41.41
N SER A 167 -25.03 -9.20 -42.45
CA SER A 167 -24.57 -7.84 -42.72
C SER A 167 -25.02 -6.84 -41.66
N ILE A 168 -26.27 -6.93 -41.20
CA ILE A 168 -26.79 -6.12 -40.09
C ILE A 168 -26.04 -6.45 -38.80
N PHE A 169 -25.82 -7.75 -38.51
CA PHE A 169 -25.03 -8.20 -37.36
C PHE A 169 -23.61 -7.63 -37.38
N LEU A 170 -22.91 -7.76 -38.51
CA LEU A 170 -21.56 -7.22 -38.69
C LEU A 170 -21.54 -5.69 -38.62
N SER A 171 -22.56 -5.00 -39.13
CA SER A 171 -22.67 -3.54 -39.02
C SER A 171 -22.86 -3.09 -37.59
N ILE A 172 -23.70 -3.77 -36.81
CA ILE A 172 -23.90 -3.50 -35.37
C ILE A 172 -22.60 -3.76 -34.60
N ILE A 173 -21.90 -4.87 -34.90
CA ILE A 173 -20.60 -5.18 -34.29
C ILE A 173 -19.53 -4.17 -34.68
N SER A 174 -19.46 -3.80 -35.97
CA SER A 174 -18.50 -2.84 -36.49
C SER A 174 -18.75 -1.46 -35.91
N TYR A 175 -20.02 -1.06 -35.76
CA TYR A 175 -20.39 0.18 -35.10
C TYR A 175 -20.09 0.15 -33.59
N ALA A 176 -20.35 -0.97 -32.90
CA ALA A 176 -20.01 -1.16 -31.49
C ALA A 176 -18.48 -1.17 -31.27
N ARG A 177 -17.70 -1.75 -32.20
CA ARG A 177 -16.24 -1.68 -32.20
C ARG A 177 -15.69 -0.31 -32.58
N SER A 178 -16.37 0.42 -33.46
CA SER A 178 -15.92 1.74 -33.91
C SER A 178 -16.27 2.85 -32.93
N LYS A 179 -17.37 2.71 -32.16
CA LYS A 179 -17.74 3.65 -31.09
C LYS A 179 -17.23 3.25 -29.70
N GLY A 180 -16.87 1.99 -29.50
CA GLY A 180 -16.15 1.52 -28.32
C GLY A 180 -14.66 1.40 -28.62
N LEU A 181 -13.94 2.53 -28.50
CA LEU A 181 -12.49 2.61 -28.33
C LEU A 181 -11.66 1.46 -28.94
N VAL A 182 -11.18 1.63 -30.18
CA VAL A 182 -9.72 1.59 -30.32
C VAL A 182 -9.24 2.79 -29.52
N GLY A 183 -8.93 2.54 -28.24
CA GLY A 183 -8.15 3.47 -27.44
C GLY A 183 -6.79 3.60 -28.12
N SER A 184 -6.52 4.80 -28.61
CA SER A 184 -5.20 5.36 -28.42
C SER A 184 -4.99 5.65 -26.93
#